data_AF-A0A8C4ND73-F1
#
_entry.id   AF-A0A8C4ND73-F1
#
_cell.length_a   1.000
_cell.length_b   1.000
_cell.length_c   1.000
_cell.angle_alpha   90.00
_cell.angle_beta   90.00
_cell.angle_gamma   90.00
#
_symmetry.space_group_name_H-M   'P 1'
#
loop_
_entity.id
_entity.type
_entity.pdbx_description
1 polymer ?
#
loop_
_entity_poly.entity_id
_entity_poly.type
_entity_poly.pdbx_seq_one_letter_code
_entity_poly.pdbx_strand_id
1 'polypeptide(L)'
;MGSFQEMRATVAELLRGIDRYNPENLMTLERYVEIQARENAYDLEANLAVLKLYQFNPQHFQTSVTAQILLKALTNLPHTDFTLCKCLIDKARPLAEKQLSRILYLGDLLETCRFETFWHELAKTPELVVGIAGFEDSIRKFVCHVVGITYHHIESCLLCEIMGGITGVASIMTPSHIC
;
A
#
# COMPACT_ATOMS: atom_id res chain seq x y z
N MET A 1 14.09 18.99 8.79
CA MET A 1 13.29 19.35 7.60
C MET A 1 14.22 19.22 6.41
N GLY A 2 13.97 18.36 5.42
CA GLY A 2 14.84 18.32 4.23
C GLY A 2 14.71 17.10 3.31
N SER A 3 15.07 15.89 3.77
CA SER A 3 15.39 14.78 2.86
C SER A 3 14.23 14.35 1.93
N PHE A 4 13.00 14.18 2.42
CA PHE A 4 11.90 13.72 1.56
C PHE A 4 11.39 14.80 0.60
N GLN A 5 11.30 16.06 1.04
CA GLN A 5 10.83 17.15 0.17
C GLN A 5 11.83 17.46 -0.94
N GLU A 6 13.13 17.46 -0.62
CA GLU A 6 14.20 17.62 -1.61
C GLU A 6 14.19 16.47 -2.62
N MET A 7 14.08 15.22 -2.14
CA MET A 7 14.07 14.07 -3.03
C MET A 7 12.79 14.01 -3.88
N ARG A 8 11.65 14.45 -3.33
CA ARG A 8 10.40 14.60 -4.09
C ARG A 8 10.53 15.62 -5.21
N ALA A 9 11.18 16.77 -4.98
CA ALA A 9 11.40 17.76 -6.03
C ALA A 9 12.29 17.21 -7.15
N THR A 10 13.37 16.50 -6.78
CA THR A 10 14.24 15.82 -7.75
C THR A 10 13.49 14.75 -8.55
N VAL A 11 12.72 13.88 -7.88
CA VAL A 11 11.91 12.84 -8.53
C VAL A 11 10.86 13.46 -9.44
N ALA A 12 10.20 14.55 -9.02
CA ALA A 12 9.24 15.24 -9.86
C ALA A 12 9.85 15.73 -11.17
N GLU A 13 11.09 16.26 -11.15
CA GLU A 13 11.79 16.65 -12.38
C GLU A 13 12.24 15.45 -13.22
N LEU A 14 12.70 14.35 -12.60
CA LEU A 14 13.04 13.11 -13.31
C LEU A 14 11.84 12.45 -14.01
N LEU A 15 10.65 12.61 -13.44
CA LEU A 15 9.41 12.10 -14.03
C LEU A 15 8.91 12.98 -15.19
N ARG A 16 9.47 14.18 -15.38
CA ARG A 16 9.15 15.04 -16.52
C ARG A 16 9.91 14.60 -17.76
N GLY A 17 9.22 14.63 -18.91
CA GLY A 17 9.85 14.41 -20.21
C GLY A 17 10.19 12.94 -20.49
N ILE A 18 11.40 12.69 -21.02
CA ILE A 18 11.86 11.38 -21.49
C ILE A 18 12.64 10.60 -20.41
N ASP A 19 13.14 11.29 -19.38
CA ASP A 19 13.99 10.72 -18.33
C ASP A 19 13.26 9.71 -17.44
N ARG A 20 11.92 9.73 -17.45
CA ARG A 20 11.07 8.75 -16.76
C ARG A 20 11.29 7.29 -17.23
N TYR A 21 11.88 7.11 -18.40
CA TYR A 21 12.19 5.79 -18.97
C TYR A 21 13.68 5.43 -18.89
N ASN A 22 14.51 6.31 -18.32
CA ASN A 22 15.94 6.04 -18.18
C ASN A 22 16.16 5.05 -17.01
N PRO A 23 16.72 3.83 -17.27
CA PRO A 23 16.99 2.86 -16.21
C PRO A 23 18.03 3.34 -15.18
N GLU A 24 18.87 4.33 -15.51
CA GLU A 24 19.82 4.92 -14.54
C GLU A 24 19.11 5.60 -13.37
N ASN A 25 17.90 6.11 -13.60
CA ASN A 25 17.09 6.75 -12.56
C ASN A 25 16.44 5.75 -11.60
N LEU A 26 16.44 4.46 -11.94
CA LEU A 26 15.77 3.42 -11.17
C LEU A 26 16.30 3.34 -9.74
N MET A 27 17.62 3.41 -9.54
CA MET A 27 18.23 3.38 -8.20
C MET A 27 17.75 4.54 -7.31
N THR A 28 17.58 5.73 -7.89
CA THR A 28 17.06 6.91 -7.17
C THR A 28 15.58 6.73 -6.83
N LEU A 29 14.79 6.20 -7.76
CA LEU A 29 13.36 5.94 -7.55
C LEU A 29 13.12 4.82 -6.52
N GLU A 30 13.90 3.74 -6.54
CA GLU A 30 13.85 2.67 -5.54
C GLU A 30 14.13 3.22 -4.15
N ARG A 31 15.19 4.03 -4.00
CA ARG A 31 15.48 4.70 -2.73
C ARG A 31 14.34 5.63 -2.30
N TYR A 32 13.67 6.29 -3.24
CA TYR A 32 12.50 7.12 -2.94
C TYR A 32 11.32 6.30 -2.44
N VAL A 33 11.08 5.10 -2.97
CA VAL A 33 10.07 4.16 -2.44
C VAL A 33 10.41 3.76 -0.99
N GLU A 34 11.67 3.48 -0.68
CA GLU A 34 12.06 3.14 0.69
C GLU A 34 11.81 4.30 1.67
N ILE A 35 12.09 5.54 1.26
CA ILE A 35 11.78 6.71 2.09
C ILE A 35 10.25 6.87 2.24
N GLN A 36 9.46 6.68 1.18
CA GLN A 36 8.00 6.69 1.27
C GLN A 36 7.48 5.66 2.30
N ALA A 37 8.08 4.46 2.35
CA ALA A 37 7.73 3.44 3.33
C ALA A 37 8.05 3.87 4.78
N ARG A 38 9.23 4.48 5.00
CA ARG A 38 9.69 4.89 6.33
C ARG A 38 9.02 6.15 6.85
N GLU A 39 8.82 7.16 6.01
CA GLU A 39 8.27 8.47 6.38
C GLU A 39 6.74 8.53 6.28
N ASN A 40 6.09 7.39 5.99
CA ASN A 40 4.66 7.31 5.71
C ASN A 40 4.17 8.33 4.65
N ALA A 41 5.00 8.58 3.65
CA ALA A 41 4.64 9.41 2.50
C ALA A 41 4.16 8.55 1.33
N TYR A 42 3.51 9.16 0.34
CA TYR A 42 3.02 8.44 -0.83
C TYR A 42 3.06 9.28 -2.09
N ASP A 43 3.60 8.69 -3.14
CA ASP A 43 3.72 9.28 -4.47
C ASP A 43 3.42 8.22 -5.54
N LEU A 44 2.17 8.20 -6.01
CA LEU A 44 1.70 7.23 -6.99
C LEU A 44 2.49 7.31 -8.31
N GLU A 45 2.82 8.52 -8.77
CA GLU A 45 3.46 8.70 -10.08
C GLU A 45 4.86 8.07 -10.10
N ALA A 46 5.64 8.30 -9.04
CA ALA A 46 6.95 7.67 -8.86
C ALA A 46 6.83 6.14 -8.75
N ASN A 47 5.84 5.64 -8.00
CA ASN A 47 5.61 4.21 -7.83
C ASN A 47 5.26 3.53 -9.16
N LEU A 48 4.38 4.13 -9.97
CA LEU A 48 4.02 3.62 -11.29
C LEU A 48 5.20 3.70 -12.27
N ALA A 49 6.06 4.71 -12.17
CA ALA A 49 7.27 4.83 -12.99
C ALA A 49 8.26 3.68 -12.72
N VAL A 50 8.49 3.34 -11.44
CA VAL A 50 9.32 2.18 -11.07
C VAL A 50 8.76 0.89 -11.66
N LEU A 51 7.46 0.63 -11.50
CA LEU A 51 6.82 -0.57 -12.06
C LEU A 51 6.92 -0.61 -13.59
N LYS A 52 6.74 0.53 -14.28
CA LYS A 52 6.92 0.62 -15.73
C LYS A 52 8.37 0.36 -16.15
N LEU A 53 9.35 0.90 -15.45
CA LEU A 53 10.77 0.65 -15.72
C LEU A 53 11.11 -0.84 -15.57
N TYR A 54 10.55 -1.52 -14.57
CA TYR A 54 10.68 -2.98 -14.41
C TYR A 54 9.98 -3.80 -15.50
N GLN A 55 8.90 -3.28 -16.11
CA GLN A 55 8.29 -3.91 -17.27
C GLN A 55 9.20 -3.82 -18.50
N PHE A 56 9.77 -2.64 -18.76
CA PHE A 56 10.70 -2.44 -19.88
C PHE A 56 12.04 -3.13 -19.68
N ASN A 57 12.51 -3.24 -18.44
CA ASN A 57 13.81 -3.79 -18.09
C ASN A 57 13.68 -4.93 -17.05
N PRO A 58 13.32 -6.16 -17.47
CA PRO A 58 13.13 -7.29 -16.55
C PRO A 58 14.35 -7.63 -15.69
N GLN A 59 15.56 -7.34 -16.17
CA GLN A 59 16.82 -7.64 -15.48
C GLN A 59 17.01 -6.83 -14.19
N HIS A 60 16.39 -5.65 -14.10
CA HIS A 60 16.47 -4.78 -12.93
C HIS A 60 15.31 -5.00 -11.95
N PHE A 61 14.47 -6.01 -12.16
CA PHE A 61 13.31 -6.21 -11.31
C PHE A 61 13.68 -6.53 -9.87
N GLN A 62 13.21 -5.69 -8.94
CA GLN A 62 13.37 -5.94 -7.51
C GLN A 62 12.03 -6.29 -6.84
N THR A 63 11.95 -7.53 -6.34
CA THR A 63 10.80 -8.06 -5.61
C THR A 63 10.48 -7.25 -4.34
N SER A 64 11.50 -6.88 -3.56
CA SER A 64 11.34 -6.10 -2.31
C SER A 64 10.70 -4.72 -2.56
N VAL A 65 11.19 -3.96 -3.54
CA VAL A 65 10.65 -2.64 -3.88
C VAL A 65 9.22 -2.77 -4.42
N THR A 66 8.95 -3.77 -5.26
CA THR A 66 7.61 -4.04 -5.79
C THR A 66 6.62 -4.36 -4.65
N ALA A 67 7.05 -5.16 -3.67
CA ALA A 67 6.26 -5.47 -2.48
C ALA A 67 5.93 -4.20 -1.68
N GLN A 68 6.92 -3.32 -1.45
CA GLN A 68 6.70 -2.05 -0.76
C GLN A 68 5.72 -1.14 -1.52
N ILE A 69 5.84 -1.04 -2.84
CA ILE A 69 4.90 -0.26 -3.68
C ILE A 69 3.47 -0.78 -3.51
N LEU A 70 3.28 -2.10 -3.61
CA LEU A 70 1.95 -2.72 -3.47
C LEU A 70 1.36 -2.49 -2.08
N LEU A 71 2.14 -2.71 -1.02
CA LEU A 71 1.69 -2.50 0.34
C LEU A 71 1.36 -1.02 0.61
N LYS A 72 2.16 -0.08 0.09
CA LYS A 72 1.85 1.35 0.17
C LYS A 72 0.60 1.73 -0.64
N ALA A 73 0.34 1.07 -1.77
CA ALA A 73 -0.92 1.25 -2.49
C ALA A 73 -2.12 0.76 -1.67
N LEU A 74 -1.99 -0.35 -0.91
CA LEU A 74 -3.03 -0.81 0.02
C LEU A 74 -3.32 0.21 1.13
N THR A 75 -2.30 0.94 1.60
CA THR A 75 -2.50 1.99 2.62
C THR A 75 -3.28 3.22 2.11
N ASN A 76 -3.48 3.36 0.79
CA ASN A 76 -4.25 4.46 0.20
C ASN A 76 -5.64 4.04 -0.32
N LEU A 77 -6.13 2.85 0.06
CA LEU A 77 -7.53 2.52 -0.18
C LEU A 77 -8.45 3.60 0.45
N PRO A 78 -9.56 3.99 -0.20
CA PRO A 78 -10.27 3.31 -1.30
C PRO A 78 -9.82 3.64 -2.72
N HIS A 79 -8.71 4.36 -2.93
CA HIS A 79 -8.26 4.72 -4.28
C HIS A 79 -7.90 3.49 -5.14
N THR A 80 -8.10 3.59 -6.46
CA THR A 80 -7.87 2.51 -7.45
C THR A 80 -6.38 2.21 -7.71
N ASP A 81 -5.49 2.79 -6.91
CA ASP A 81 -4.05 2.75 -7.07
C ASP A 81 -3.52 1.31 -7.01
N PHE A 82 -4.09 0.49 -6.13
CA PHE A 82 -3.74 -0.93 -6.04
C PHE A 82 -4.07 -1.68 -7.33
N THR A 83 -5.21 -1.39 -7.97
CA THR A 83 -5.57 -1.96 -9.27
C THR A 83 -4.59 -1.54 -10.37
N LEU A 84 -4.19 -0.27 -10.40
CA LEU A 84 -3.21 0.23 -11.37
C LEU A 84 -1.85 -0.46 -11.21
N CYS A 85 -1.36 -0.60 -9.97
CA CYS A 85 -0.13 -1.33 -9.68
C CYS A 85 -0.22 -2.80 -10.10
N LYS A 86 -1.36 -3.47 -9.83
CA LYS A 86 -1.62 -4.84 -10.28
C LYS A 86 -1.51 -5.00 -11.79
N CYS A 87 -2.08 -4.06 -12.56
CA CYS A 87 -2.03 -4.10 -14.03
C CYS A 87 -0.62 -3.90 -14.60
N LEU A 88 0.27 -3.22 -13.85
CA LEU A 88 1.66 -3.00 -14.26
C LEU A 88 2.60 -4.14 -13.86
N ILE A 89 2.17 -5.08 -13.03
CA ILE A 89 2.97 -6.26 -12.73
C ILE A 89 2.64 -7.33 -13.77
N ASP A 90 3.66 -7.82 -14.46
CA ASP A 90 3.50 -8.91 -15.43
C ASP A 90 2.87 -10.13 -14.75
N LYS A 91 1.79 -10.67 -15.34
CA LYS A 91 0.97 -11.74 -14.76
C LYS A 91 1.79 -12.97 -14.38
N ALA A 92 2.94 -13.22 -15.02
CA ALA A 92 3.82 -14.33 -14.71
C ALA A 92 4.67 -14.13 -13.44
N ARG A 93 4.93 -12.89 -13.01
CA ARG A 93 5.86 -12.59 -11.91
C ARG A 93 5.30 -12.92 -10.51
N PRO A 94 4.02 -12.64 -10.20
CA PRO A 94 3.43 -13.06 -8.92
C PRO A 94 3.38 -14.58 -8.73
N LEU A 95 3.36 -15.37 -9.80
CA LEU A 95 3.44 -16.83 -9.71
C LEU A 95 4.83 -17.33 -9.35
N ALA A 96 5.89 -16.59 -9.69
CA ALA A 96 7.26 -16.92 -9.33
C ALA A 96 7.61 -16.49 -7.89
N GLU A 97 7.02 -15.40 -7.40
CA GLU A 97 7.39 -14.76 -6.13
C GLU A 97 6.30 -14.91 -5.07
N LYS A 98 6.53 -15.79 -4.09
CA LYS A 98 5.57 -16.07 -3.00
C LYS A 98 5.16 -14.83 -2.21
N GLN A 99 6.08 -13.88 -2.02
CA GLN A 99 5.80 -12.63 -1.29
C GLN A 99 4.78 -11.76 -2.04
N LEU A 100 4.95 -11.59 -3.36
CA LEU A 100 4.02 -10.82 -4.18
C LEU A 100 2.65 -11.47 -4.24
N SER A 101 2.59 -12.79 -4.41
CA SER A 101 1.33 -13.55 -4.37
C SER A 101 0.56 -13.32 -3.06
N ARG A 102 1.26 -13.35 -1.92
CA ARG A 102 0.64 -13.09 -0.62
C ARG A 102 0.08 -11.67 -0.53
N ILE A 103 0.84 -10.65 -0.96
CA ILE A 103 0.39 -9.25 -0.92
C ILE A 103 -0.83 -9.05 -1.83
N LEU A 104 -0.84 -9.66 -3.01
CA LEU A 104 -1.99 -9.62 -3.91
C LEU A 104 -3.23 -10.26 -3.28
N TYR A 105 -3.06 -11.40 -2.61
CA TYR A 105 -4.14 -12.05 -1.89
C TYR A 105 -4.67 -11.18 -0.73
N LEU A 106 -3.78 -10.58 0.06
CA LEU A 106 -4.16 -9.63 1.12
C LEU A 106 -4.95 -8.44 0.53
N GLY A 107 -4.53 -7.92 -0.62
CA GLY A 107 -5.25 -6.86 -1.31
C GLY A 107 -6.64 -7.27 -1.80
N ASP A 108 -6.81 -8.49 -2.32
CA ASP A 108 -8.13 -9.03 -2.69
C ASP A 108 -9.06 -9.14 -1.48
N LEU A 109 -8.54 -9.55 -0.33
CA LEU A 109 -9.32 -9.58 0.93
C LEU A 109 -9.81 -8.19 1.31
N LEU A 110 -8.99 -7.14 1.13
CA LEU A 110 -9.39 -5.76 1.41
C LEU A 110 -10.41 -5.23 0.39
N GLU A 111 -10.23 -5.51 -0.91
CA GLU A 111 -11.18 -5.13 -1.97
C GLU A 111 -12.54 -5.82 -1.81
N THR A 112 -12.55 -7.06 -1.31
CA THR A 112 -13.77 -7.84 -1.04
C THR A 112 -14.31 -7.66 0.38
N CYS A 113 -13.76 -6.73 1.16
CA CYS A 113 -14.16 -6.41 2.53
C CYS A 113 -14.10 -7.59 3.51
N ARG A 114 -13.26 -8.60 3.24
CA ARG A 114 -13.00 -9.74 4.14
C ARG A 114 -11.95 -9.40 5.19
N PHE A 115 -12.27 -8.45 6.06
CA PHE A 115 -11.33 -7.86 7.01
C PHE A 115 -10.83 -8.84 8.07
N GLU A 116 -11.69 -9.69 8.64
CA GLU A 116 -11.27 -10.70 9.62
C GLU A 116 -10.23 -11.66 9.05
N THR A 117 -10.48 -12.16 7.83
CA THR A 117 -9.53 -13.04 7.13
C THR A 117 -8.24 -12.29 6.81
N PHE A 118 -8.31 -11.01 6.45
CA PHE A 118 -7.13 -10.18 6.21
C PHE A 118 -6.22 -10.13 7.45
N TRP A 119 -6.76 -9.82 8.63
CA TRP A 119 -5.98 -9.75 9.87
C TRP A 119 -5.38 -11.11 10.24
N HIS A 120 -6.14 -12.18 10.07
CA HIS A 120 -5.66 -13.54 10.33
C HIS A 120 -4.53 -13.95 9.39
N GLU A 121 -4.63 -13.62 8.10
CA GLU A 121 -3.59 -13.89 7.11
C GLU A 121 -2.36 -13.00 7.31
N LEU A 122 -2.55 -11.74 7.68
CA LEU A 122 -1.46 -10.83 8.02
C LEU A 122 -0.66 -11.33 9.22
N ALA A 123 -1.34 -11.84 10.25
CA ALA A 123 -0.71 -12.40 11.45
C ALA A 123 0.17 -13.63 11.17
N LYS A 124 -0.06 -14.35 10.06
CA LYS A 124 0.78 -15.48 9.62
C LYS A 124 2.10 -15.04 8.99
N THR A 125 2.15 -13.82 8.47
CA THR A 125 3.31 -13.26 7.75
C THR A 125 3.54 -11.80 8.14
N PRO A 126 3.81 -11.51 9.43
CA PRO A 126 4.03 -10.14 9.90
C PRO A 126 5.26 -9.49 9.24
N GLU A 127 6.25 -10.30 8.81
CA GLU A 127 7.47 -9.83 8.15
C GLU A 127 7.22 -9.04 6.85
N LEU A 128 6.07 -9.24 6.19
CA LEU A 128 5.76 -8.55 4.94
C LEU A 128 5.53 -7.04 5.15
N VAL A 129 5.00 -6.64 6.30
CA VAL A 129 4.65 -5.24 6.60
C VAL A 129 5.71 -4.53 7.45
N VAL A 130 6.75 -5.25 7.88
CA VAL A 130 7.85 -4.68 8.64
C VAL A 130 8.57 -3.63 7.80
N GLY A 131 8.63 -2.40 8.32
CA GLY A 131 9.28 -1.26 7.66
C GLY A 131 8.32 -0.30 6.94
N ILE A 132 7.02 -0.60 6.91
CA ILE A 132 6.00 0.33 6.40
C ILE A 132 5.34 1.05 7.58
N ALA A 133 5.73 2.31 7.78
CA ALA A 133 5.20 3.12 8.85
C ALA A 133 3.69 3.36 8.65
N GLY A 134 2.89 3.06 9.69
CA GLY A 134 1.45 3.32 9.71
C GLY A 134 0.59 2.39 8.83
N PHE A 135 1.10 1.20 8.46
CA PHE A 135 0.35 0.25 7.63
C PHE A 135 -0.98 -0.16 8.27
N GLU A 136 -0.96 -0.75 9.47
CA GLU A 136 -2.18 -1.22 10.16
C GLU A 136 -3.17 -0.09 10.40
N ASP A 137 -2.69 1.08 10.84
CA ASP A 137 -3.53 2.24 11.12
C ASP A 137 -4.24 2.75 9.86
N SER A 138 -3.56 2.71 8.70
CA SER A 138 -4.15 3.11 7.42
C SER A 138 -5.24 2.12 6.99
N ILE A 139 -4.99 0.82 7.15
CA ILE A 139 -6.02 -0.20 6.89
C ILE A 139 -7.22 -0.04 7.83
N ARG A 140 -7.00 0.19 9.12
CA ARG A 140 -8.09 0.43 10.09
C ARG A 140 -8.91 1.67 9.73
N LYS A 141 -8.28 2.75 9.26
CA LYS A 141 -9.00 3.93 8.75
C LYS A 141 -9.88 3.60 7.56
N PHE A 142 -9.36 2.81 6.61
CA PHE A 142 -10.15 2.32 5.48
C PHE A 142 -11.33 1.45 5.94
N VAL A 143 -11.12 0.53 6.86
CA VAL A 143 -12.18 -0.29 7.47
C VAL A 143 -13.25 0.60 8.13
N CYS A 144 -12.83 1.57 8.94
CA CYS A 144 -13.75 2.52 9.58
C CYS A 144 -14.56 3.31 8.56
N HIS A 145 -13.93 3.73 7.46
CA HIS A 145 -14.61 4.43 6.37
C HIS A 145 -15.67 3.54 5.70
N VAL A 146 -15.34 2.29 5.36
CA VAL A 146 -16.29 1.34 4.77
C VAL A 146 -17.45 1.06 5.72
N VAL A 147 -17.17 0.78 7.00
CA VAL A 147 -18.20 0.55 8.02
C VAL A 147 -19.09 1.77 8.20
N GLY A 148 -18.51 2.98 8.26
CA GLY A 148 -19.26 4.23 8.41
C GLY A 148 -20.22 4.53 7.25
N ILE A 149 -19.95 4.01 6.06
CA ILE A 149 -20.84 4.14 4.89
C ILE A 149 -21.91 3.04 4.88
N THR A 150 -21.57 1.83 5.32
CA THR A 150 -22.39 0.62 5.11
C THR A 150 -23.28 0.25 6.29
N TYR A 151 -22.95 0.70 7.51
CA TYR A 151 -23.69 0.36 8.72
C TYR A 151 -24.28 1.61 9.38
N HIS A 152 -25.60 1.59 9.63
CA HIS A 152 -26.25 2.58 10.50
C HIS A 152 -26.04 2.25 11.99
N HIS A 153 -26.01 0.97 12.32
CA HIS A 153 -25.74 0.45 13.67
C HIS A 153 -24.89 -0.82 13.54
N ILE A 154 -23.82 -0.91 14.34
CA ILE A 154 -22.93 -2.08 14.38
C ILE A 154 -22.68 -2.47 15.83
N GLU A 155 -22.71 -3.77 16.11
CA GLU A 155 -22.37 -4.27 17.43
C GLU A 155 -20.88 -4.07 17.70
N SER A 156 -20.54 -3.64 18.93
CA SER A 156 -19.15 -3.39 19.31
C SER A 156 -18.27 -4.63 19.16
N CYS A 157 -18.82 -5.82 19.40
CA CYS A 157 -18.11 -7.09 19.25
C CYS A 157 -17.69 -7.34 17.78
N LEU A 158 -18.64 -7.20 16.86
CA LEU A 158 -18.38 -7.35 15.42
C LEU A 158 -17.38 -6.30 14.92
N LEU A 159 -17.50 -5.06 15.38
CA LEU A 159 -16.55 -4.00 15.01
C LEU A 159 -15.14 -4.26 15.55
N CYS A 160 -15.00 -4.82 16.77
CA CYS A 160 -13.72 -5.27 17.30
C CYS A 160 -13.08 -6.35 16.43
N GLU A 161 -13.87 -7.34 15.99
CA GLU A 161 -13.40 -8.45 15.15
C GLU A 161 -12.92 -7.95 13.78
N ILE A 162 -13.72 -7.12 13.12
CA ILE A 162 -13.42 -6.51 11.81
C ILE A 162 -12.17 -5.62 11.87
N MET A 163 -11.87 -4.99 13.02
CA MET A 163 -10.67 -4.17 13.22
C MET A 163 -9.41 -4.95 13.64
N GLY A 164 -9.49 -6.28 13.75
CA GLY A 164 -8.35 -7.12 14.11
C GLY A 164 -8.19 -7.36 15.62
N GLY A 165 -9.29 -7.34 16.37
CA GLY A 165 -9.32 -7.75 17.79
C GLY A 165 -8.89 -6.69 18.80
N ILE A 166 -9.02 -5.40 18.47
CA ILE A 166 -8.59 -4.31 19.36
C ILE A 166 -9.59 -4.14 20.52
N THR A 167 -9.10 -4.23 21.76
CA THR A 167 -9.85 -3.89 22.97
C THR A 167 -9.81 -2.37 23.19
N GLY A 168 -10.75 -1.61 22.61
CA GLY A 168 -10.80 -0.14 22.82
C GLY A 168 -11.46 0.69 21.73
N VAL A 169 -12.39 0.11 20.98
CA VAL A 169 -13.04 0.72 19.80
C VAL A 169 -13.77 2.04 20.10
N ALA A 170 -14.16 2.27 21.36
CA ALA A 170 -14.87 3.47 21.80
C ALA A 170 -14.11 4.80 21.57
N SER A 171 -12.78 4.77 21.46
CA SER A 171 -11.97 6.00 21.28
C SER A 171 -11.74 6.40 19.82
N ILE A 172 -12.04 5.54 18.84
CA ILE A 172 -11.74 5.77 17.42
C ILE A 172 -12.96 6.39 16.69
N MET A 173 -14.17 6.08 17.14
CA MET A 173 -15.40 6.71 16.64
C MET A 173 -15.70 7.99 17.42
N THR A 174 -14.98 9.07 17.12
CA THR A 174 -15.47 10.40 17.50
C THR A 174 -16.65 10.78 16.60
N PRO A 175 -17.70 11.45 17.13
CA PRO A 175 -18.96 11.70 16.43
C PRO A 175 -18.88 12.78 15.32
N SER A 176 -17.70 13.07 14.76
CA SER A 176 -17.52 14.12 13.76
C SER A 176 -17.73 13.67 12.29
N HIS A 177 -18.04 12.39 12.04
CA HIS A 177 -18.28 11.88 10.68
C HIS A 177 -19.66 11.23 10.48
N ILE A 178 -20.60 11.44 11.41
CA ILE A 178 -22.00 11.08 11.21
C ILE A 178 -22.86 12.34 11.37
N CYS A 179 -22.78 13.21 10.37
CA CYS A 179 -23.82 14.16 9.95
C CYS A 179 -23.56 14.55 8.50
#